data_AF-A0A529LSH7-F1
#
_entry.id   AF-A0A529LSH7-F1
#
_cell.length_a   1.000
_cell.length_b   1.000
_cell.length_c   1.000
_cell.angle_alpha   90.00
_cell.angle_beta   90.00
_cell.angle_gamma   90.00
#
_symmetry.space_group_name_H-M   'P 1'
#
loop_
_entity.id
_entity.type
_entity.pdbx_description
1 polymer ?
#
loop_
_entity_poly.entity_id
_entity_poly.type
_entity_poly.pdbx_seq_one_letter_code
_entity_poly.pdbx_strand_id
1 'polypeptide(L)'
;GHLARKGISCPLPVTAHDGTVIGTLAGRPAVIITFLEGLSLRRPTAAHCAEVGKALASLHIAGQDFQMRRPNALAIDGWRKLWAASRERADEVEPGLAAEV
;
A
#
# COMPACT_ATOMS: atom_id res chain seq x y z
N GLY A 1 -1.06 13.92 8.85
CA GLY A 1 -0.13 12.79 8.63
C GLY A 1 1.21 13.29 8.10
N HIS A 2 2.29 12.50 8.21
CA HIS A 2 3.66 12.89 7.83
C HIS A 2 3.77 13.38 6.39
N LEU A 3 3.33 12.57 5.42
CA LEU A 3 3.44 12.87 3.99
C LEU A 3 2.60 14.08 3.56
N ALA A 4 1.36 14.16 4.04
CA ALA A 4 0.47 15.29 3.72
C ALA A 4 1.02 16.64 4.21
N ARG A 5 1.65 16.69 5.40
CA ARG A 5 2.34 17.91 5.88
C ARG A 5 3.53 18.32 5.00
N LYS A 6 4.00 17.42 4.14
CA LYS A 6 5.07 17.63 3.17
C LYS A 6 4.57 17.78 1.74
N GLY A 7 3.27 18.05 1.56
CA GLY A 7 2.68 18.36 0.27
C GLY A 7 2.29 17.16 -0.59
N ILE A 8 2.39 15.93 -0.07
CA ILE A 8 1.85 14.76 -0.78
C ILE A 8 0.33 14.77 -0.67
N SER A 9 -0.35 14.76 -1.82
CA SER A 9 -1.80 14.55 -1.86
C SER A 9 -2.12 13.11 -1.46
N CYS A 10 -2.41 12.90 -0.18
CA CYS A 10 -2.80 11.61 0.37
C CYS A 10 -3.94 11.78 1.40
N PRO A 11 -4.77 10.74 1.63
CA PRO A 11 -5.83 10.80 2.63
C PRO A 11 -5.27 11.05 4.03
N LEU A 12 -5.97 11.87 4.81
CA LEU A 12 -5.62 12.22 6.17
C LEU A 12 -6.55 11.50 7.15
N PRO A 13 -6.01 10.83 8.20
CA PRO A 13 -6.84 10.37 9.31
C PRO A 13 -7.48 11.57 10.01
N VAL A 14 -8.78 11.48 10.26
CA VAL A 14 -9.55 12.47 11.01
C VAL A 14 -9.54 12.09 12.49
N THR A 15 -9.13 13.01 13.35
CA THR A 15 -9.17 12.82 14.80
C THR A 15 -10.61 12.90 15.29
N ALA A 16 -11.05 11.88 16.03
CA ALA A 16 -12.37 11.85 16.66
C ALA A 16 -12.47 12.89 17.80
N HIS A 17 -13.70 13.17 18.25
CA HIS A 17 -13.96 14.16 19.30
C HIS A 17 -13.27 13.83 20.63
N ASP A 18 -13.00 12.55 20.89
CA ASP A 18 -12.27 12.05 22.07
C ASP A 18 -10.74 12.11 21.93
N GLY A 19 -10.24 12.66 20.82
CA GLY A 19 -8.81 12.75 20.52
C GLY A 19 -8.18 11.48 19.94
N THR A 20 -8.94 10.38 19.80
CA THR A 20 -8.44 9.15 19.19
C THR A 20 -8.44 9.24 17.66
N VAL A 21 -7.52 8.50 17.04
CA VAL A 21 -7.49 8.35 15.57
C VAL A 21 -8.06 7.00 15.16
N ILE A 22 -7.71 5.93 15.89
CA ILE A 22 -8.18 4.57 15.64
C ILE A 22 -9.27 4.24 16.67
N GLY A 23 -10.49 4.01 16.20
CA GLY A 23 -11.63 3.56 16.99
C GLY A 23 -12.00 2.11 16.70
N THR A 24 -13.22 1.72 17.11
CA THR A 24 -13.79 0.39 16.85
C THR A 24 -15.16 0.52 16.19
N LEU A 25 -15.41 -0.24 15.13
CA LEU A 25 -16.71 -0.34 14.46
C LEU A 25 -17.02 -1.81 14.19
N ALA A 26 -18.20 -2.28 14.60
CA ALA A 26 -18.62 -3.69 14.46
C ALA A 26 -17.56 -4.70 14.97
N GLY A 27 -16.90 -4.37 16.09
CA GLY A 27 -15.87 -5.21 16.72
C GLY A 27 -14.50 -5.20 16.03
N ARG A 28 -14.28 -4.34 15.03
CA ARG A 28 -13.01 -4.25 14.28
C ARG A 28 -12.37 -2.85 14.40
N PRO A 29 -11.03 -2.73 14.36
CA PRO A 29 -10.37 -1.44 14.29
C PRO A 29 -10.85 -0.63 13.08
N ALA A 30 -11.17 0.65 13.28
CA ALA A 30 -11.71 1.54 12.26
C ALA A 30 -11.07 2.93 12.34
N VAL A 31 -10.97 3.61 11.19
CA VAL A 31 -10.41 4.96 11.06
C VAL A 31 -11.29 5.75 10.08
N ILE A 32 -11.55 7.02 10.37
CA ILE A 32 -12.16 7.96 9.40
C ILE A 32 -11.02 8.67 8.66
N ILE A 33 -11.12 8.77 7.34
CA ILE A 33 -10.13 9.48 6.49
C ILE A 33 -10.80 10.53 5.62
N THR A 34 -10.05 11.57 5.24
CA THR A 34 -10.50 12.54 4.24
C THR A 34 -10.69 11.88 2.88
N PHE A 35 -11.69 12.32 2.13
CA PHE A 35 -11.90 11.92 0.75
C PHE A 35 -10.90 12.64 -0.17
N LEU A 36 -10.33 11.92 -1.14
CA LEU A 36 -9.55 12.51 -2.23
C LEU A 36 -10.35 12.39 -3.52
N GLU A 37 -10.54 13.52 -4.20
CA GLU A 37 -11.16 13.55 -5.50
C GLU A 37 -10.23 12.96 -6.57
N GLY A 38 -10.83 12.29 -7.55
CA GLY A 38 -10.11 11.64 -8.64
C GLY A 38 -10.70 10.29 -9.01
N LEU A 39 -10.15 9.69 -10.05
CA LEU A 39 -10.60 8.42 -10.61
C LEU A 39 -9.39 7.54 -10.91
N SER A 40 -9.55 6.23 -10.78
CA SER A 40 -8.56 5.27 -11.27
C SER A 40 -8.66 5.16 -12.79
N LEU A 41 -7.58 5.50 -13.49
CA LEU A 41 -7.53 5.47 -14.96
C LEU A 41 -7.49 4.02 -15.47
N ARG A 42 -8.49 3.63 -16.27
CA ARG A 42 -8.55 2.28 -16.88
C ARG A 42 -7.61 2.09 -18.07
N ARG A 43 -7.23 3.18 -18.75
CA ARG A 43 -6.35 3.18 -19.93
C ARG A 43 -5.28 4.27 -19.75
N PRO A 44 -4.24 4.03 -18.92
CA PRO A 44 -3.17 4.98 -18.73
C PRO A 44 -2.39 5.21 -20.03
N THR A 45 -1.77 6.37 -20.15
CA THR A 45 -0.92 6.76 -21.29
C THR A 45 0.50 6.99 -20.78
N ALA A 46 1.48 7.12 -21.68
CA ALA A 46 2.84 7.44 -21.29
C ALA A 46 2.95 8.72 -20.43
N ALA A 47 2.13 9.74 -20.73
CA ALA A 47 2.07 10.96 -19.94
C ALA A 47 1.58 10.69 -18.50
N HIS A 48 0.57 9.83 -18.32
CA HIS A 48 0.12 9.42 -16.98
C HIS A 48 1.22 8.67 -16.22
N CYS A 49 1.99 7.81 -16.88
CA CYS A 49 3.12 7.12 -16.26
C CYS A 49 4.21 8.10 -15.78
N ALA A 50 4.47 9.17 -16.54
CA ALA A 50 5.40 10.21 -16.14
C ALA A 50 4.93 10.92 -14.86
N GLU A 51 3.63 11.22 -14.74
CA GLU A 51 3.06 11.80 -13.52
C GLU A 51 3.14 10.85 -12.32
N VAL A 52 2.91 9.54 -12.51
CA VAL A 52 3.13 8.55 -11.46
C VAL A 52 4.59 8.55 -10.99
N GLY A 53 5.54 8.61 -11.93
CA GLY A 53 6.97 8.68 -11.60
C GLY A 53 7.33 9.91 -10.76
N LYS A 54 6.83 11.09 -11.15
CA LYS A 54 7.00 12.33 -10.38
C LYS A 54 6.40 12.22 -8.98
N ALA A 55 5.16 11.73 -8.87
CA ALA A 55 4.48 11.57 -7.59
C ALA A 55 5.21 10.58 -6.67
N LEU A 56 5.70 9.47 -7.21
CA LEU A 56 6.43 8.44 -6.46
C LEU A 56 7.78 8.97 -5.95
N ALA A 57 8.52 9.72 -6.76
CA ALA A 57 9.75 10.37 -6.34
C ALA A 57 9.50 11.35 -5.19
N SER A 58 8.48 12.21 -5.32
CA SER A 58 8.08 13.14 -4.26
C SER A 58 7.71 12.40 -2.97
N LEU A 59 6.96 11.30 -3.07
CA LEU A 59 6.59 10.47 -1.91
C LEU A 59 7.83 9.90 -1.20
N HIS A 60 8.78 9.37 -1.96
CA HIS A 60 10.03 8.85 -1.38
C HIS A 60 10.81 9.94 -0.66
N ILE A 61 11.00 11.11 -1.28
CA ILE A 61 11.71 12.24 -0.68
C ILE A 61 11.01 12.72 0.59
N ALA A 62 9.68 12.89 0.55
CA ALA A 62 8.90 13.32 1.71
C ALA A 62 8.98 12.33 2.88
N GLY A 63 9.13 11.03 2.59
CA GLY A 63 9.19 9.96 3.59
C GLY A 63 10.56 9.74 4.25
N GLN A 64 11.64 10.35 3.77
CA GLN A 64 13.01 10.01 4.19
C GLN A 64 13.29 10.16 5.70
N ASP A 65 12.63 11.10 6.36
CA ASP A 65 12.78 11.41 7.79
C ASP A 65 11.66 10.80 8.67
N PHE A 66 10.82 9.94 8.11
CA PHE A 66 9.81 9.23 8.89
C PHE A 66 10.47 8.15 9.76
N GLN A 67 10.27 8.24 11.07
CA GLN A 67 11.05 7.47 12.05
C GLN A 67 10.60 6.00 12.17
N MET A 68 9.33 5.71 11.95
CA MET A 68 8.82 4.35 12.07
C MET A 68 9.30 3.50 10.90
N ARG A 69 9.69 2.26 11.20
CA ARG A 69 10.08 1.28 10.20
C ARG A 69 9.11 0.11 10.20
N ARG A 70 8.81 -0.39 9.01
CA ARG A 70 8.03 -1.61 8.80
C ARG A 70 8.77 -2.46 7.78
N PRO A 71 9.35 -3.61 8.16
CA PRO A 71 9.93 -4.55 7.21
C PRO A 71 8.91 -4.94 6.14
N ASN A 72 9.36 -5.08 4.89
CA ASN A 72 8.48 -5.55 3.82
C ASN A 72 8.19 -7.04 4.03
N ALA A 73 6.99 -7.36 4.51
CA ALA A 73 6.53 -8.73 4.70
C ALA A 73 6.44 -9.53 3.38
N LEU A 74 6.49 -8.85 2.24
CA LEU A 74 6.56 -9.41 0.88
C LEU A 74 7.93 -9.17 0.24
N ALA A 75 9.00 -9.20 1.04
CA ALA A 75 10.37 -9.35 0.54
C ALA A 75 10.70 -10.86 0.36
N ILE A 76 11.96 -11.17 0.06
CA ILE A 76 12.46 -12.53 -0.22
C ILE A 76 11.99 -13.56 0.82
N ASP A 77 12.08 -13.26 2.12
CA ASP A 77 11.65 -14.18 3.18
C ASP A 77 10.14 -14.40 3.18
N GLY A 78 9.37 -13.37 2.81
CA GLY A 78 7.92 -13.47 2.61
C GLY A 78 7.57 -14.36 1.43
N TRP A 79 8.28 -14.20 0.30
CA TRP A 79 8.06 -15.00 -0.90
C TRP A 79 8.33 -16.48 -0.65
N ARG A 80 9.41 -16.82 0.06
CA ARG A 80 9.72 -18.21 0.43
C ARG A 80 8.61 -18.86 1.25
N LYS A 81 8.01 -18.11 2.19
CA LYS A 81 6.87 -18.59 2.99
C LYS A 81 5.63 -18.80 2.14
N LEU A 82 5.32 -17.84 1.27
CA LEU A 82 4.19 -17.95 0.33
C LEU A 82 4.36 -19.16 -0.60
N TRP A 83 5.57 -19.38 -1.10
CA TRP A 83 5.88 -20.51 -1.95
C TRP A 83 5.71 -21.84 -1.22
N ALA A 84 6.32 -22.00 -0.04
CA ALA A 84 6.20 -23.20 0.77
C ALA A 84 4.73 -23.54 1.10
N ALA A 85 3.89 -22.53 1.33
CA ALA A 85 2.47 -22.72 1.61
C ALA A 85 1.61 -23.06 0.38
N SER A 86 2.10 -22.76 -0.84
CA SER A 86 1.32 -22.88 -2.08
C SER A 86 1.82 -23.96 -3.03
N ARG A 87 3.07 -24.41 -2.90
CA ARG A 87 3.76 -25.29 -3.85
C ARG A 87 2.98 -26.55 -4.21
N GLU A 88 2.41 -27.22 -3.23
CA GLU A 88 1.67 -28.48 -3.46
C GLU A 88 0.44 -28.30 -4.35
N ARG A 89 -0.08 -27.07 -4.45
CA ARG A 89 -1.28 -26.71 -5.21
C ARG A 89 -0.96 -25.79 -6.38
N ALA A 90 0.31 -25.56 -6.69
CA ALA A 90 0.71 -24.65 -7.77
C ALA A 90 0.15 -25.09 -9.13
N ASP A 91 0.12 -26.40 -9.37
CA ASP A 91 -0.40 -26.97 -10.62
C ASP A 91 -1.94 -26.88 -10.75
N GLU A 92 -2.67 -26.51 -9.68
CA GLU A 92 -4.10 -26.15 -9.78
C GLU A 92 -4.31 -24.79 -10.46
N VAL A 93 -3.31 -23.90 -10.41
CA VAL A 93 -3.34 -22.57 -11.05
C VAL A 93 -2.97 -22.69 -12.53
N GLU A 94 -1.85 -23.35 -12.80
CA GLU A 94 -1.35 -23.62 -14.15
C GLU A 94 -0.55 -24.94 -14.13
N PRO A 95 -0.90 -25.94 -14.97
CA PRO A 95 -0.17 -27.20 -15.02
C PRO A 95 1.32 -27.00 -15.31
N GLY A 96 2.19 -27.53 -14.44
CA GLY A 96 3.65 -27.46 -14.60
C GLY A 96 4.31 -26.27 -13.90
N LEU A 97 3.53 -25.36 -13.30
CA LEU A 97 4.02 -24.20 -12.58
C LEU A 97 4.97 -24.58 -11.43
N ALA A 98 4.75 -25.74 -10.79
CA ALA A 98 5.62 -26.19 -9.70
C ALA A 98 7.06 -26.53 -10.11
N ALA A 99 7.28 -26.79 -11.40
CA ALA A 99 8.59 -27.11 -11.95
C ALA A 99 9.32 -25.91 -12.57
N GLU A 100 8.59 -24.83 -12.89
CA GLU A 100 9.14 -23.60 -13.48
C GLU A 100 9.74 -22.65 -12.43
N VAL A 101 9.17 -22.61 -11.23
CA VAL A 101 9.48 -21.67 -10.13
C VAL A 101 10.27 -22.33 -9.01
#